data_AF-A0A2H5VFZ2-F1
#
_entry.id   AF-A0A2H5VFZ2-F1
#
_cell.length_a   1.000
_cell.length_b   1.000
_cell.length_c   1.000
_cell.angle_alpha   90.00
_cell.angle_beta   90.00
_cell.angle_gamma   90.00
#
_symmetry.space_group_name_H-M   'P 1'
#
loop_
_entity.id
_entity.type
_entity.pdbx_description
1 polymer ?
#
loop_
_entity_poly.entity_id
_entity_poly.type
_entity_poly.pdbx_seq_one_letter_code
_entity_poly.pdbx_strand_id
1 'polypeptide(L)' 'MRLVISTYGKKEEAEKIAKELIEKKMVACVSLIPVKSFYVWKGKLEEAEEILAIFKTSSRKSKD' A
#
# COMPACT_ATOMS: atom_id res chain seq x y z
N MET A 1 -12.00 12.78 -3.22
CA MET A 1 -10.92 12.04 -2.54
C MET A 1 -10.89 10.64 -3.11
N ARG A 2 -9.72 10.05 -3.37
CA ARG A 2 -9.57 8.65 -3.83
C ARG A 2 -8.68 7.89 -2.85
N LEU A 3 -8.99 6.61 -2.69
CA LEU A 3 -8.17 5.67 -1.93
C LEU A 3 -7.50 4.72 -2.92
N VAL A 4 -6.20 4.56 -2.76
CA VAL A 4 -5.43 3.49 -3.43
C VAL A 4 -4.95 2.55 -2.32
N ILE A 5 -5.10 1.26 -2.56
CA ILE A 5 -4.79 0.22 -1.56
C ILE A 5 -3.78 -0.73 -2.19
N SER A 6 -2.72 -1.03 -1.45
CA SER A 6 -1.71 -2.01 -1.84
C SER A 6 -1.17 -2.72 -0.59
N THR A 7 -0.59 -3.90 -0.78
CA THR A 7 0.16 -4.60 0.27
C THR A 7 1.66 -4.57 -0.04
N TYR A 8 2.46 -4.75 1.01
CA TYR A 8 3.93 -4.84 0.94
C TYR A 8 4.41 -5.97 1.85
N GLY A 9 5.46 -6.68 1.45
CA GLY A 9 5.98 -7.81 2.22
C GLY A 9 6.77 -7.40 3.47
N LYS A 10 7.23 -6.14 3.57
CA LYS A 10 7.99 -5.64 4.71
C LYS A 10 7.54 -4.23 5.13
N LYS A 11 7.63 -3.95 6.43
CA LYS A 11 7.27 -2.64 7.00
C LYS A 11 8.19 -1.53 6.52
N GLU A 12 9.48 -1.78 6.47
CA GLU A 12 10.49 -0.79 6.07
C GLU A 12 10.28 -0.33 4.61
N GLU A 13 9.87 -1.26 3.74
CA GLU A 13 9.55 -0.98 2.34
C GLU A 13 8.29 -0.10 2.23
N ALA A 14 7.22 -0.49 2.95
CA ALA A 14 5.97 0.28 2.98
C ALA A 14 6.19 1.70 3.52
N GLU A 15 6.98 1.87 4.58
CA GLU A 15 7.33 3.16 5.16
C GLU A 15 8.15 4.03 4.19
N LYS A 16 9.14 3.43 3.51
CA LYS A 16 9.95 4.14 2.52
C LYS A 16 9.07 4.70 1.39
N ILE A 17 8.22 3.87 0.80
CA ILE A 17 7.33 4.28 -0.30
C ILE A 17 6.31 5.31 0.18
N ALA A 18 5.75 5.13 1.38
CA ALA A 18 4.81 6.10 1.95
C ALA A 18 5.43 7.50 2.08
N LYS A 19 6.66 7.59 2.62
CA LYS A 19 7.38 8.87 2.76
C LYS A 19 7.68 9.50 1.40
N GLU A 20 8.22 8.72 0.46
CA GLU A 20 8.57 9.20 -0.87
C GLU A 20 7.35 9.77 -1.63
N LEU A 21 6.21 9.08 -1.57
CA LEU A 21 4.98 9.52 -2.25
C LEU A 21 4.36 10.77 -1.60
N ILE A 22 4.53 10.95 -0.27
CA ILE A 22 4.13 12.17 0.43
C ILE A 22 5.04 13.33 0.02
N GLU A 23 6.37 13.13 0.00
CA GLU A 23 7.36 14.14 -0.41
C GLU A 23 7.14 14.60 -1.86
N LYS A 24 6.87 13.66 -2.77
CA LYS A 24 6.47 13.95 -4.16
C LYS A 24 5.06 14.56 -4.28
N LYS A 25 4.36 14.76 -3.16
CA LYS A 25 2.99 15.26 -3.07
C LYS A 25 2.01 14.43 -3.88
N MET A 26 2.28 13.16 -4.19
CA MET A 26 1.36 12.30 -4.94
C MET A 26 0.19 11.83 -4.06
N VAL A 27 0.46 11.67 -2.77
CA VAL A 27 -0.54 11.33 -1.74
C VAL A 27 -0.44 12.33 -0.60
N ALA A 28 -1.55 12.55 0.12
CA ALA A 28 -1.56 13.45 1.27
C ALA A 28 -1.24 12.72 2.57
N CYS A 29 -1.61 11.43 2.66
CA CYS A 29 -1.46 10.62 3.86
C CYS A 29 -1.46 9.13 3.46
N VAL A 30 -0.76 8.31 4.24
CA VAL A 30 -0.77 6.86 4.13
C VAL A 30 -1.01 6.26 5.52
N SER A 31 -1.88 5.27 5.61
CA SER A 31 -2.06 4.45 6.82
C SER A 31 -1.47 3.07 6.57
N LEU A 32 -0.58 2.61 7.47
CA LEU A 32 0.08 1.30 7.39
C LEU A 32 -0.46 0.40 8.51
N ILE A 33 -0.90 -0.81 8.14
CA ILE A 33 -1.55 -1.75 9.06
C ILE A 33 -0.95 -3.14 8.82
N PRO A 34 -0.44 -3.84 9.85
CA PRO A 34 -0.02 -5.24 9.69
C PRO A 34 -1.25 -6.11 9.44
N VAL A 35 -1.16 -6.98 8.44
CA VAL A 35 -2.24 -7.89 8.03
C VAL A 35 -1.68 -9.26 7.73
N LYS A 36 -2.58 -10.24 7.70
CA LYS A 36 -2.30 -11.60 7.26
C LYS A 36 -3.13 -11.87 6.00
N SER A 37 -2.44 -12.18 4.91
CA SER A 37 -3.03 -12.36 3.57
C SER A 37 -3.07 -13.84 3.22
N PHE A 38 -4.20 -14.28 2.66
CA PHE A 38 -4.39 -15.63 2.12
C PHE A 38 -4.76 -15.52 0.64
N TYR A 39 -4.03 -16.21 -0.23
CA TYR A 39 -4.23 -16.14 -1.68
C TYR A 39 -3.76 -17.41 -2.37
N VAL A 40 -4.18 -17.63 -3.62
CA VAL A 40 -3.71 -18.76 -4.42
C VAL A 40 -2.58 -18.32 -5.34
N TRP A 41 -1.43 -18.97 -5.22
CA TRP A 41 -0.28 -18.75 -6.10
C TRP A 41 0.28 -20.09 -6.57
N LYS A 42 0.58 -20.20 -7.88
CA LYS A 42 1.05 -21.46 -8.49
C LYS A 42 0.22 -22.70 -8.11
N GLY A 43 -1.10 -22.51 -7.97
CA GLY A 43 -2.06 -23.57 -7.65
C GLY A 43 -2.09 -24.01 -6.18
N LYS A 44 -1.42 -23.29 -5.28
CA LYS A 44 -1.42 -23.59 -3.84
C LYS A 44 -1.99 -22.43 -3.04
N LEU A 45 -2.64 -22.75 -1.92
CA LEU A 45 -3.04 -21.76 -0.92
C LEU A 45 -1.78 -21.28 -0.19
N GLU A 46 -1.49 -20.00 -0.30
CA GLU A 46 -0.39 -19.32 0.35
C GLU A 46 -0.91 -18.42 1.48
N GLU A 47 -0.04 -18.22 2.46
CA GLU A 47 -0.24 -17.36 3.61
C GLU A 47 0.96 -16.42 3.74
N ALA A 48 0.72 -15.13 3.91
CA ALA A 48 1.79 -14.14 4.08
C ALA A 48 1.44 -13.10 5.15
N GLU A 49 2.44 -12.73 5.96
CA GLU A 49 2.40 -11.50 6.74
C GLU A 49 2.74 -10.33 5.80
N GLU A 50 1.87 -9.33 5.75
CA GLU A 50 2.03 -8.16 4.88
C GLU A 50 1.67 -6.88 5.63
N ILE A 51 2.04 -5.74 5.05
CA ILE A 51 1.60 -4.43 5.49
C ILE A 51 0.61 -3.88 4.47
N LEU A 52 -0.64 -3.71 4.89
CA LEU A 52 -1.65 -3.00 4.12
C LEU A 52 -1.38 -1.50 4.18
N ALA A 53 -1.21 -0.89 3.02
CA ALA A 53 -1.05 0.55 2.87
C ALA A 53 -2.30 1.16 2.22
N ILE A 54 -2.90 2.12 2.91
CA ILE A 54 -4.06 2.88 2.43
C ILE A 54 -3.60 4.30 2.10
N PHE A 55 -3.46 4.58 0.81
CA PHE A 55 -3.03 5.88 0.29
C PHE A 55 -4.23 6.78 0.06
N LYS A 56 -4.21 7.98 0.66
CA LYS A 56 -5.28 8.98 0.54
C LYS A 56 -4.81 10.09 -0.41
N THR A 57 -5.44 10.20 -1.58
CA THR A 57 -5.07 11.17 -2.61
C THR A 57 -6.27 11.95 -3.17
N SER A 58 -5.98 13.01 -3.93
CA SER A 58 -7.01 13.78 -4.65
C SER A 58 -7.29 13.13 -6.02
N SER A 59 -8.49 13.35 -6.55
CA SER A 59 -8.88 12.86 -7.87
C SER A 59 -8.06 13.46 -9.03
N ARG A 60 -7.40 14.61 -8.79
CA ARG A 60 -6.54 15.27 -9.78
C ARG A 60 -5.17 14.62 -9.92
N LYS A 61 -4.69 13.92 -8.88
CA LYS A 61 -3.34 13.33 -8.81
C LYS A 61 -3.29 11.83 -9.12
N SER A 62 -4.41 11.26 -9.51
CA SER A 62 -4.61 9.81 -9.73
C SER A 62 -5.10 9.50 -11.15
N LYS A 63 -4.98 10.48 -12.04
CA LYS A 63 -5.01 10.28 -13.49
C LYS A 63 -3.57 10.57 -13.91
N ASP A 64 -3.01 9.66 -14.70
CA ASP A 64 -1.59 9.47 -15.02
C ASP A 64 -0.89 8.46 -14.10
#